data_AF-A0A8S3ZT85-F1
#
_entry.id   AF-A0A8S3ZT85-F1
#
_cell.length_a   1.000
_cell.length_b   1.000
_cell.length_c   1.000
_cell.angle_alpha   90.00
_cell.angle_beta   90.00
_cell.angle_gamma   90.00
#
_symmetry.space_group_name_H-M   'P 1'
#
loop_
_entity.id
_entity.type
_entity.pdbx_description
1 polymer ?
#
loop_
_entity_poly.entity_id
_entity_poly.type
_entity_poly.pdbx_seq_one_letter_code
_entity_poly.pdbx_strand_id
1 'polypeptide(L)'
;MPCSSTVILTSVILTTLVVSSLSVSGTRQRWEAPGCHLVGHTRTVTIADCVPFAVTTNACRGFCVSYAVPSSSQTMIPNQVITSKAQCCGIVETHEVNVWVACRNGFQQKTFKSALSCACSICRRNHLKKLDYLCTICTE
;
A
#
# COMPACT_ATOMS: atom_id res chain seq x y z
N MET A 1 27.60 29.85 48.99
CA MET A 1 27.00 30.29 47.71
C MET A 1 26.86 29.09 46.78
N PRO A 2 25.72 28.37 46.75
CA PRO A 2 25.52 27.17 45.93
C PRO A 2 24.71 27.43 44.65
N CYS A 3 24.57 28.68 44.20
CA CYS A 3 23.60 29.04 43.17
C CYS A 3 24.05 28.71 41.73
N SER A 4 25.36 28.57 41.45
CA SER A 4 25.84 28.38 40.08
C SER A 4 25.66 26.95 39.57
N SER A 5 25.87 25.93 40.41
CA SER A 5 25.83 24.53 39.95
C SER A 5 24.41 24.02 39.67
N THR A 6 23.42 24.44 40.46
CA THR A 6 22.01 24.04 40.28
C THR A 6 21.40 24.67 39.02
N VAL A 7 21.73 25.93 38.73
CA VAL A 7 21.23 26.64 37.54
C VAL A 7 21.76 25.99 36.26
N ILE A 8 23.06 25.64 36.23
CA ILE A 8 23.67 24.95 35.08
C ILE A 8 23.03 23.56 34.87
N LEU A 9 22.77 22.82 35.94
CA LEU A 9 22.15 21.50 35.84
C LEU A 9 20.72 21.61 35.26
N THR A 10 19.93 22.57 35.73
CA THR A 10 18.56 22.79 35.22
C THR A 10 18.53 23.24 33.77
N SER A 11 19.48 24.08 33.33
CA SER A 11 19.52 24.52 31.92
C SER A 11 19.91 23.38 30.98
N VAL A 12 20.83 22.50 31.40
CA VAL A 12 21.26 21.32 30.62
C VAL A 12 20.13 20.29 30.51
N ILE A 13 19.36 20.08 31.59
CA ILE A 13 18.20 19.18 31.57
C ILE A 13 17.09 19.75 30.66
N LEU A 14 16.85 21.06 30.70
CA LEU A 14 15.84 21.68 29.84
C LEU A 14 16.23 21.65 28.36
N THR A 15 17.50 21.88 28.01
CA THR A 15 17.96 21.82 26.62
C THR A 15 17.92 20.39 26.06
N THR A 16 18.25 19.38 26.86
CA THR A 16 18.20 17.96 26.44
C THR A 16 16.76 17.47 26.20
N LEU A 17 15.79 17.92 27.01
CA LEU A 17 14.36 17.62 26.80
C LEU A 17 13.79 18.29 25.53
N VAL A 18 14.22 19.52 25.23
CA VAL A 18 13.77 20.22 24.02
C VAL A 18 14.33 19.54 22.76
N VAL A 19 15.60 19.13 22.74
CA VAL A 19 16.23 18.48 21.58
C VAL A 19 15.62 17.11 21.25
N SER A 20 15.17 16.36 22.25
CA SER A 20 14.53 15.05 22.07
C SER A 20 13.08 15.14 21.54
N SER A 21 12.49 16.33 21.55
CA SER A 21 11.13 16.57 21.03
C SER A 21 11.09 16.83 19.51
N LEU A 22 12.24 17.10 18.87
CA LEU A 22 12.29 17.60 17.48
C LEU A 22 12.46 16.53 16.39
N SER A 23 12.55 15.24 16.72
CA SER A 23 12.93 14.21 15.73
C SER A 23 11.90 13.08 15.59
N VAL A 24 10.71 13.41 15.09
CA VAL A 24 9.81 12.44 14.42
C VAL A 24 9.39 12.99 13.06
N SER A 25 10.35 13.13 12.14
CA SER A 25 10.02 13.25 10.71
C SER A 25 9.83 11.85 10.14
N GLY A 26 8.59 11.35 10.18
CA GLY A 26 8.22 10.16 9.41
C GLY A 26 8.43 10.44 7.93
N THR A 27 9.34 9.73 7.28
CA THR A 27 9.55 9.84 5.83
C THR A 27 8.28 9.37 5.11
N ARG A 28 7.47 10.30 4.60
CA ARG A 28 6.30 9.96 3.76
C ARG A 28 6.77 9.14 2.58
N GLN A 29 6.16 7.98 2.39
CA GLN A 29 6.50 7.11 1.28
C GLN A 29 5.99 7.73 -0.03
N ARG A 30 6.77 7.65 -1.12
CA ARG A 30 6.42 8.27 -2.41
C ARG A 30 5.05 7.82 -2.95
N TRP A 31 4.62 6.59 -2.64
CA TRP A 31 3.33 6.05 -3.07
C TRP A 31 2.13 6.66 -2.34
N GLU A 32 2.34 7.42 -1.25
CA GLU A 32 1.27 8.09 -0.51
C GLU A 32 0.68 9.28 -1.28
N ALA A 33 1.39 9.77 -2.31
CA ALA A 33 0.88 10.80 -3.20
C ALA A 33 -0.22 10.26 -4.13
N PRO A 34 -1.17 11.11 -4.58
CA PRO A 34 -2.17 10.73 -5.57
C PRO A 34 -1.55 10.07 -6.81
N GLY A 35 -2.23 9.09 -7.39
CA GLY A 35 -1.75 8.30 -8.52
C GLY A 35 -1.48 6.84 -8.16
N CYS A 36 -1.03 6.07 -9.15
CA CYS A 36 -0.74 4.64 -9.00
C CYS A 36 0.74 4.39 -9.26
N HIS A 37 1.44 3.85 -8.25
CA HIS A 37 2.89 3.80 -8.21
C HIS A 37 3.40 2.36 -8.17
N LEU A 38 4.53 2.13 -8.84
CA LEU A 38 5.29 0.89 -8.74
C LEU A 38 6.06 0.88 -7.42
N VAL A 39 5.89 -0.16 -6.61
CA VAL A 39 6.53 -0.31 -5.30
C VAL A 39 7.12 -1.70 -5.14
N GLY A 40 8.22 -1.82 -4.41
CA GLY A 40 8.72 -3.12 -3.97
C GLY A 40 7.83 -3.71 -2.88
N HIS A 41 7.51 -5.00 -2.99
CA HIS A 41 6.75 -5.73 -1.99
C HIS A 41 7.41 -7.06 -1.69
N THR A 42 7.78 -7.27 -0.43
CA THR A 42 8.34 -8.51 0.06
C THR A 42 7.28 -9.29 0.82
N ARG A 43 7.09 -10.55 0.46
CA ARG A 43 6.20 -11.47 1.17
C ARG A 43 6.89 -12.80 1.43
N THR A 44 6.56 -13.43 2.55
CA THR A 44 6.96 -14.80 2.82
C THR A 44 6.02 -15.74 2.07
N VAL A 45 6.60 -16.63 1.27
CA VAL A 45 5.90 -17.66 0.50
C VAL A 45 6.16 -19.01 1.15
N THR A 46 5.09 -19.76 1.36
CA THR A 46 5.13 -21.13 1.87
C THR A 46 4.58 -22.06 0.79
N ILE A 47 5.39 -23.03 0.37
CA ILE A 47 5.02 -24.06 -0.61
C ILE A 47 5.16 -25.41 0.09
N ALA A 48 4.22 -26.34 -0.15
CA ALA A 48 4.30 -27.68 0.39
C ALA A 48 5.64 -28.35 0.03
N ASP A 49 6.23 -29.05 1.00
CA ASP A 49 7.53 -29.70 0.88
C ASP A 49 8.73 -28.79 0.58
N CYS A 50 8.58 -27.47 0.74
CA CYS A 50 9.67 -26.50 0.60
C CYS A 50 9.84 -25.65 1.87
N VAL A 51 11.07 -25.19 2.11
CA VAL A 51 11.36 -24.28 3.23
C VAL A 51 10.71 -22.92 2.93
N PRO A 52 10.00 -22.27 3.89
CA PRO A 52 9.45 -20.94 3.70
C PRO A 52 10.53 -19.92 3.34
N PHE A 53 10.25 -19.03 2.39
CA PHE A 53 11.22 -18.08 1.87
C PHE A 53 10.58 -16.72 1.58
N ALA A 54 11.37 -15.65 1.68
CA ALA A 54 10.94 -14.31 1.33
C ALA A 54 11.16 -14.06 -0.16
N VAL A 55 10.14 -13.54 -0.85
CA VAL A 55 10.23 -13.11 -2.25
C VAL A 55 9.91 -11.63 -2.32
N THR A 56 10.82 -10.87 -2.92
CA THR A 56 10.61 -9.45 -3.23
C THR A 56 10.25 -9.32 -4.70
N THR A 57 9.03 -8.84 -4.99
CA THR A 57 8.58 -8.51 -6.34
C THR A 57 8.08 -7.07 -6.38
N ASN A 58 7.95 -6.52 -7.58
CA ASN A 58 7.25 -5.26 -7.75
C ASN A 58 5.74 -5.47 -7.69
N ALA A 59 5.04 -4.51 -7.09
CA ALA A 59 3.60 -4.45 -6.98
C ALA A 59 3.11 -3.02 -7.26
N CYS A 60 1.80 -2.84 -7.39
CA CYS A 60 1.20 -1.52 -7.58
C CYS A 60 0.52 -1.06 -6.30
N ARG A 61 0.78 0.18 -5.90
CA ARG A 61 0.15 0.83 -4.74
C ARG A 61 -0.12 2.29 -5.03
N GLY A 62 -1.29 2.79 -4.64
CA GLY A 62 -1.62 4.19 -4.79
C GLY A 62 -3.11 4.47 -4.68
N PHE A 63 -3.46 5.73 -4.92
CA PHE A 63 -4.81 6.28 -4.80
C PHE A 63 -5.30 6.77 -6.16
N CYS A 64 -6.38 6.16 -6.64
CA CYS A 64 -7.02 6.51 -7.91
C CYS A 64 -8.36 7.23 -7.67
N VAL A 65 -8.84 7.95 -8.68
CA VAL A 65 -10.05 8.76 -8.56
C VAL A 65 -11.29 7.87 -8.44
N SER A 66 -12.13 8.20 -7.47
CA SER A 66 -13.50 7.70 -7.35
C SER A 66 -14.44 8.84 -6.96
N TYR A 67 -15.64 8.84 -7.51
CA TYR A 67 -16.69 9.79 -7.17
C TYR A 67 -18.08 9.22 -7.47
N ALA A 68 -19.09 9.77 -6.81
CA ALA A 68 -20.50 9.45 -7.03
C ALA A 68 -21.29 10.75 -7.25
N VAL A 69 -22.19 10.73 -8.22
CA VAL A 69 -23.06 11.85 -8.56
C VAL A 69 -24.49 11.34 -8.76
N PRO A 70 -25.52 12.17 -8.56
CA PRO A 70 -26.87 11.83 -8.98
C PRO A 70 -26.91 11.45 -10.46
N SER A 71 -27.65 10.40 -10.78
CA SER A 71 -27.86 9.96 -12.17
C SER A 71 -28.56 11.07 -12.96
N SER A 72 -28.14 11.29 -14.21
CA SER A 72 -28.83 12.24 -15.08
C SER A 72 -30.20 11.68 -15.49
N SER A 73 -31.15 12.54 -15.85
CA SER A 73 -32.48 12.11 -16.31
C SER A 73 -32.44 11.16 -17.51
N GLN A 74 -31.36 11.17 -18.30
CA GLN A 74 -31.13 10.32 -19.46
C GLN A 74 -30.62 8.91 -19.09
N THR A 75 -29.93 8.76 -17.96
CA THR A 75 -29.42 7.48 -17.46
C THR A 75 -30.17 7.00 -16.21
N MET A 76 -31.26 7.68 -15.84
CA MET A 76 -32.06 7.39 -14.67
C MET A 76 -32.95 6.17 -14.97
N ILE A 77 -32.45 5.00 -14.58
CA ILE A 77 -33.25 3.77 -14.50
C ILE A 77 -34.08 3.88 -13.20
N PRO A 78 -35.34 3.43 -13.15
CA PRO A 78 -36.22 3.57 -11.97
C PRO A 78 -35.64 3.09 -10.63
N ASN A 79 -34.52 2.37 -10.62
CA ASN A 79 -33.81 1.91 -9.41
C ASN A 79 -32.32 2.32 -9.31
N GLN A 80 -31.84 3.28 -10.12
CA GLN A 80 -30.46 3.74 -10.08
C GLN A 80 -30.36 5.27 -10.02
N VAL A 81 -30.59 5.81 -8.82
CA VAL A 81 -30.59 7.25 -8.54
C VAL A 81 -29.17 7.83 -8.47
N ILE A 82 -28.16 7.00 -8.21
CA ILE A 82 -26.75 7.40 -8.08
C ILE A 82 -25.91 6.71 -9.16
N THR A 83 -25.06 7.48 -9.83
CA THR A 83 -24.04 6.99 -10.75
C THR A 83 -22.67 7.18 -10.13
N SER A 84 -21.95 6.08 -9.91
CA SER A 84 -20.59 6.08 -9.36
C SER A 84 -19.55 5.71 -10.41
N LYS A 85 -18.42 6.39 -10.38
CA LYS A 85 -17.21 6.01 -11.14
C LYS A 85 -16.10 5.70 -10.14
N ALA A 86 -15.45 4.56 -10.29
CA ALA A 86 -14.30 4.18 -9.49
C ALA A 86 -13.17 3.66 -10.37
N GLN A 87 -11.96 4.11 -10.09
CA GLN A 87 -10.73 3.58 -10.66
C GLN A 87 -9.92 2.87 -9.57
N CYS A 88 -9.26 1.78 -9.96
CA CYS A 88 -8.40 0.98 -9.12
C CYS A 88 -6.95 1.05 -9.63
N CYS A 89 -6.01 1.10 -8.70
CA CYS A 89 -4.58 0.98 -9.01
C CYS A 89 -4.23 -0.48 -9.24
N GLY A 90 -3.72 -0.81 -10.42
CA GLY A 90 -3.43 -2.19 -10.82
C GLY A 90 -2.24 -2.33 -11.74
N ILE A 91 -1.80 -3.56 -11.93
CA ILE A 91 -0.69 -3.92 -12.81
C ILE A 91 -1.17 -3.86 -14.26
N VAL A 92 -0.42 -3.15 -15.11
CA VAL A 92 -0.68 -3.08 -16.56
C VAL A 92 0.13 -4.14 -17.28
N GLU A 93 1.43 -4.18 -17.00
CA GLU A 93 2.36 -5.15 -17.58
C GLU A 93 3.09 -5.92 -16.47
N THR A 94 3.38 -7.19 -16.74
CA THR A 94 4.10 -8.08 -15.82
C THR A 94 5.35 -8.63 -16.47
N HIS A 95 6.38 -8.86 -15.67
CA HIS A 95 7.52 -9.71 -16.03
C HIS A 95 7.65 -10.88 -15.06
N GLU A 96 8.47 -11.86 -15.42
CA GLU A 96 8.72 -13.06 -14.64
C GLU A 96 10.01 -12.93 -13.83
N VAL A 97 9.96 -13.37 -12.58
CA VAL A 97 11.11 -13.45 -11.68
C VAL A 97 11.24 -14.90 -11.23
N ASN A 98 12.42 -15.47 -11.48
CA ASN A 98 12.72 -16.86 -11.14
C ASN A 98 13.52 -16.91 -9.84
N VAL A 99 13.05 -17.71 -8.88
CA VAL A 99 13.68 -17.88 -7.56
C VAL A 99 14.00 -19.34 -7.33
N TRP A 100 15.23 -19.63 -6.90
CA TRP A 100 15.63 -20.95 -6.47
C TRP A 100 15.19 -21.20 -5.04
N VAL A 101 14.50 -22.32 -4.81
CA VAL A 101 13.94 -22.70 -3.51
C VAL A 101 14.42 -24.09 -3.13
N ALA A 102 14.74 -24.27 -1.85
CA ALA A 102 15.09 -25.57 -1.31
C ALA A 102 13.81 -26.33 -0.94
N CYS A 103 13.60 -27.48 -1.60
CA CYS A 103 12.50 -28.39 -1.33
C CYS A 103 13.03 -29.78 -0.96
N ARG A 104 12.16 -30.64 -0.43
CA ARG A 104 12.48 -32.03 -0.07
C ARG A 104 13.12 -32.79 -1.25
N ASN A 105 12.67 -32.50 -2.48
CA ASN A 105 13.16 -33.13 -3.70
C ASN A 105 14.36 -32.38 -4.33
N GLY A 106 15.07 -31.56 -3.56
CA GLY A 106 16.21 -30.74 -4.01
C GLY A 106 15.83 -29.30 -4.34
N PHE A 107 16.76 -28.59 -4.98
CA PHE A 107 16.56 -27.21 -5.41
C PHE A 107 15.64 -27.14 -6.62
N GLN A 108 14.57 -26.35 -6.53
CA GLN A 108 13.63 -26.12 -7.62
C GLN A 108 13.60 -24.64 -7.97
N GLN A 109 13.41 -24.33 -9.25
CA GLN A 109 13.15 -22.96 -9.68
C GLN A 109 11.65 -22.70 -9.68
N LYS A 110 11.21 -21.62 -9.03
CA LYS A 110 9.81 -21.18 -9.03
C LYS A 110 9.71 -19.81 -9.69
N THR A 111 8.71 -19.64 -10.53
CA THR A 111 8.46 -18.40 -11.27
C THR A 111 7.37 -17.60 -10.60
N PHE A 112 7.64 -16.32 -10.37
CA PHE A 112 6.72 -15.35 -9.81
C PHE A 112 6.46 -14.23 -10.82
N LYS A 113 5.22 -13.75 -10.88
CA LYS A 113 4.87 -12.54 -11.64
C LYS A 113 5.20 -11.30 -10.82
N SER A 114 5.88 -10.35 -11.44
CA SER A 114 6.28 -9.07 -10.86
C SER A 114 5.79 -7.94 -11.76
N ALA A 115 5.35 -6.84 -11.17
CA ALA A 115 4.84 -5.70 -11.93
C ALA A 115 5.97 -5.00 -12.72
N LEU A 116 5.71 -4.69 -13.98
CA LEU A 116 6.56 -3.83 -14.80
C LEU A 116 6.04 -2.39 -14.80
N SER A 117 4.72 -2.22 -14.90
CA SER A 117 4.05 -0.91 -14.93
C SER A 117 2.72 -0.93 -14.19
N CYS A 118 2.30 0.24 -13.69
CA CYS A 118 1.12 0.44 -12.86
C CYS A 118 0.27 1.59 -13.39
N ALA A 119 -1.06 1.45 -13.38
CA ALA A 119 -1.97 2.51 -13.78
C ALA A 119 -3.32 2.45 -13.07
N CYS A 120 -4.01 3.59 -13.07
CA CYS A 120 -5.42 3.67 -12.67
C CYS A 120 -6.30 3.21 -13.83
N SER A 121 -7.12 2.19 -13.59
CA SER A 121 -8.07 1.66 -14.58
C SER A 121 -9.42 1.37 -13.94
N ILE A 122 -10.47 1.17 -14.74
CA ILE A 122 -11.80 0.80 -14.21
C ILE A 122 -11.66 -0.48 -13.39
N CYS A 123 -12.15 -0.46 -12.16
CA CYS A 123 -12.10 -1.61 -11.26
C CYS A 123 -12.82 -2.82 -11.90
N ARG A 124 -12.12 -3.93 -12.11
CA ARG A 124 -12.71 -5.19 -12.58
C ARG A 124 -13.12 -6.06 -11.38
N ARG A 125 -14.30 -6.68 -11.44
CA ARG A 125 -14.85 -7.55 -10.36
C ARG A 125 -13.86 -8.61 -9.86
N ASN A 126 -13.03 -9.16 -10.76
CA ASN A 126 -12.14 -10.28 -10.45
C ASN A 126 -10.99 -9.93 -9.49
N HIS A 127 -10.72 -8.65 -9.26
CA HIS A 127 -9.69 -8.17 -8.32
C HIS A 127 -10.26 -7.76 -6.94
N LEU A 128 -11.59 -7.80 -6.80
CA LEU A 128 -12.33 -7.31 -5.63
C LEU A 128 -12.74 -8.43 -4.65
N LYS A 129 -12.02 -9.57 -4.60
CA LYS A 129 -12.34 -10.64 -3.62
C LYS A 129 -12.30 -10.18 -2.14
N LYS A 130 -11.87 -8.95 -1.85
CA LYS A 130 -11.86 -8.33 -0.52
C LYS A 130 -12.67 -7.02 -0.43
N LEU A 131 -13.24 -6.53 -1.54
CA LEU A 131 -13.88 -5.21 -1.63
C LEU A 131 -15.41 -5.25 -1.73
N ASP A 132 -16.01 -6.45 -1.80
CA ASP A 132 -17.46 -6.59 -1.66
C ASP A 132 -17.97 -6.00 -0.32
N TYR A 133 -17.10 -5.89 0.70
CA TYR A 133 -17.43 -5.25 1.98
C TYR A 133 -17.38 -3.71 1.97
N LEU A 134 -16.66 -3.08 1.03
CA LEU A 134 -16.56 -1.61 0.97
C LEU A 134 -17.56 -0.99 -0.01
N CYS A 135 -18.01 -1.73 -1.02
CA CYS A 135 -19.06 -1.25 -1.92
C CYS A 135 -20.43 -1.16 -1.21
N THR A 136 -20.64 -1.95 -0.15
CA THR A 136 -21.84 -1.88 0.70
C THR A 136 -21.88 -0.61 1.56
N ILE A 137 -20.74 0.03 1.83
CA ILE A 137 -20.68 1.23 2.69
C ILE A 137 -21.29 2.47 1.99
N CYS A 138 -21.46 2.45 0.67
CA CYS A 138 -22.12 3.53 -0.06
C CYS A 138 -23.63 3.30 -0.27
N THR A 139 -24.21 2.24 0.30
CA THR A 139 -25.64 1.89 0.14
C THR A 139 -26.40 1.78 1.46
N GLU A 140 -25.98 2.52 2.49
CA GLU A 140 -26.81 2.82 3.67
C GLU A 140 -26.95 4.33 3.87
#